data_AF-A0A356TAC0-F1
#
_entry.id   AF-A0A356TAC0-F1
#
_cell.length_a   1.000
_cell.length_b   1.000
_cell.length_c   1.000
_cell.angle_alpha   90.00
_cell.angle_beta   90.00
_cell.angle_gamma   90.00
#
_symmetry.space_group_name_H-M   'P 1'
#
loop_
_entity.id
_entity.type
_entity.pdbx_description
1 polymer ?
#
loop_
_entity_poly.entity_id
_entity_poly.type
_entity_poly.pdbx_seq_one_letter_code
_entity_poly.pdbx_strand_id
1 'polypeptide(L)'
;DYSQIELRVLAHLSEDVELIAAFTDDVDVHVRTASAIFGVPEAEIERAQREAAKTVNYAVIYGQSAWALARNLGIEQDEAQRYIDAFYARYEGVAAFMEDVVEQAKRTGGVRTLFGRWRTLADIRSRNFRLRSAAERMARNTPIQGTAADL
;
A
#
# COMPACT_ATOMS: atom_id res chain seq x y z
N ASP A 1 21.10 -1.58 -1.65
CA ASP A 1 19.64 -1.58 -1.90
C ASP A 1 19.00 -2.35 -0.76
N TYR A 2 18.22 -1.69 0.09
CA TYR A 2 17.58 -2.39 1.22
C TYR A 2 16.39 -3.19 0.69
N SER A 3 16.44 -4.51 0.83
CA SER A 3 15.38 -5.38 0.33
C SER A 3 14.03 -5.00 0.92
N GLN A 4 13.09 -4.60 0.05
CA GLN A 4 11.67 -4.37 0.37
C GLN A 4 11.47 -3.33 1.49
N ILE A 5 12.34 -2.32 1.59
CA ILE A 5 12.33 -1.35 2.68
C ILE A 5 10.98 -0.63 2.83
N GLU A 6 10.32 -0.26 1.73
CA GLU A 6 9.01 0.40 1.78
C GLU A 6 7.94 -0.49 2.40
N LEU A 7 7.95 -1.80 2.13
CA LEU A 7 7.01 -2.74 2.75
C LEU A 7 7.31 -2.96 4.24
N ARG A 8 8.58 -2.94 4.64
CA ARG A 8 8.96 -3.01 6.06
C ARG A 8 8.57 -1.75 6.82
N VAL A 9 8.74 -0.58 6.20
CA VAL A 9 8.23 0.70 6.74
C VAL A 9 6.71 0.65 6.84
N LEU A 10 6.01 0.15 5.82
CA LEU A 10 4.56 -0.02 5.87
C LEU A 10 4.15 -0.95 7.03
N ALA A 11 4.79 -2.10 7.18
CA ALA A 11 4.54 -3.03 8.28
C ALA A 11 4.73 -2.34 9.65
N HIS A 12 5.80 -1.55 9.80
CA HIS A 12 6.07 -0.81 11.02
C HIS A 12 5.04 0.28 11.31
N LEU A 13 4.70 1.11 10.32
CA LEU A 13 3.79 2.25 10.49
C LEU A 13 2.33 1.83 10.66
N SER A 14 1.93 0.73 10.01
CA SER A 14 0.57 0.21 10.09
C SER A 14 0.34 -0.69 11.31
N GLU A 15 1.42 -1.16 11.95
CA GLU A 15 1.37 -2.17 13.02
C GLU A 15 0.56 -3.41 12.62
N ASP A 16 0.47 -3.69 11.32
CA ASP A 16 -0.32 -4.80 10.79
C ASP A 16 0.34 -6.13 11.15
N VAL A 17 -0.35 -6.89 12.01
CA VAL A 17 0.18 -8.11 12.63
C VAL A 17 0.60 -9.13 11.56
N GLU A 18 -0.15 -9.22 10.47
CA GLU A 18 0.04 -10.21 9.43
C GLU A 18 1.17 -9.85 8.46
N LEU A 19 1.29 -8.56 8.13
CA LEU A 19 2.39 -8.04 7.34
C LEU A 19 3.70 -8.06 8.14
N ILE A 20 3.67 -7.75 9.44
CA ILE A 20 4.81 -7.91 10.34
C ILE A 20 5.22 -9.38 10.38
N ALA A 21 4.26 -10.30 10.59
CA ALA A 21 4.53 -11.74 10.61
C ALA A 21 5.22 -12.23 9.33
N ALA A 22 4.81 -11.73 8.15
CA ALA A 22 5.47 -12.05 6.88
C ALA A 22 6.97 -11.78 6.91
N PHE A 23 7.39 -10.67 7.52
CA PHE A 23 8.80 -10.30 7.61
C PHE A 23 9.55 -10.96 8.77
N THR A 24 8.89 -11.24 9.91
CA THR A 24 9.53 -11.89 11.06
C THR A 24 9.75 -13.38 10.83
N ASP A 25 8.85 -14.01 10.07
CA ASP A 25 8.89 -15.44 9.77
C ASP A 25 9.77 -15.77 8.54
N ASP A 26 10.46 -14.77 7.98
CA ASP A 26 11.25 -14.85 6.75
C ASP A 26 10.46 -15.41 5.55
N VAL A 27 9.16 -15.11 5.50
CA VAL A 27 8.29 -15.52 4.40
C VAL A 27 8.35 -14.48 3.29
N ASP A 28 8.31 -14.96 2.04
CA ASP A 28 8.19 -14.08 0.89
C ASP A 28 6.83 -13.37 0.91
N VAL A 29 6.84 -12.09 1.31
CA VAL A 29 5.66 -11.24 1.40
C VAL A 29 4.86 -11.18 0.09
N HIS A 30 5.50 -11.35 -1.06
CA HIS A 30 4.80 -11.39 -2.34
C HIS A 30 4.06 -12.71 -2.54
N VAL A 31 4.63 -13.83 -2.09
CA VAL A 31 3.95 -15.14 -2.08
C VAL A 31 2.78 -15.13 -1.11
N ARG A 32 2.96 -14.56 0.08
CA ARG A 32 1.88 -14.43 1.07
C ARG A 32 0.73 -13.56 0.55
N THR A 33 1.03 -12.42 -0.07
CA THR A 33 -0.01 -11.63 -0.75
C THR A 33 -0.63 -12.42 -1.90
N ALA A 34 0.16 -13.14 -2.72
CA ALA A 34 -0.36 -13.94 -3.83
C ALA A 34 -1.38 -14.98 -3.35
N SER A 35 -1.07 -15.68 -2.25
CA SER A 35 -1.98 -16.63 -1.63
C SER A 35 -3.31 -16.00 -1.25
N ALA A 36 -3.29 -14.79 -0.68
CA ALA A 36 -4.50 -14.06 -0.33
C ALA A 36 -5.32 -13.62 -1.55
N ILE A 37 -4.68 -13.07 -2.60
CA ILE A 37 -5.41 -12.53 -3.77
C ILE A 37 -5.91 -13.62 -4.73
N PHE A 38 -5.21 -14.75 -4.83
CA PHE A 38 -5.57 -15.85 -5.72
C PHE A 38 -6.33 -16.99 -5.01
N GLY A 39 -6.35 -17.01 -3.67
CA GLY A 39 -6.99 -18.06 -2.89
C GLY A 39 -6.30 -19.43 -3.01
N VAL A 40 -5.00 -19.43 -3.29
CA VAL A 40 -4.18 -20.64 -3.51
C VAL A 40 -3.16 -20.77 -2.36
N PRO A 41 -2.86 -21.98 -1.85
CA PRO A 41 -1.85 -22.15 -0.81
C PRO A 41 -0.48 -21.57 -1.21
N GLU A 42 0.28 -21.00 -0.25
CA GLU A 42 1.60 -20.40 -0.51
C GLU A 42 2.56 -21.34 -1.27
N ALA A 43 2.50 -22.64 -0.99
CA ALA A 43 3.35 -23.67 -1.63
C ALA A 43 2.99 -23.93 -3.11
N GLU A 44 1.80 -23.54 -3.55
CA GLU A 44 1.30 -23.73 -4.91
C GLU A 44 1.37 -22.43 -5.74
N ILE A 45 1.89 -21.33 -5.15
CA ILE A 45 2.01 -20.06 -5.84
C ILE A 45 3.03 -20.14 -6.98
N GLU A 46 2.54 -19.88 -8.19
CA GLU A 46 3.36 -19.79 -9.37
C GLU A 46 4.10 -18.45 -9.43
N ARG A 47 5.20 -18.42 -10.20
CA ARG A 47 5.99 -17.20 -10.42
C ARG A 47 5.15 -16.03 -10.95
N ALA A 48 4.23 -16.28 -11.87
CA ALA A 48 3.38 -15.23 -12.45
C ALA A 48 2.46 -14.60 -11.39
N GLN A 49 1.89 -15.42 -10.51
CA GLN A 49 1.05 -14.97 -9.40
C GLN A 49 1.86 -14.15 -8.38
N ARG A 50 3.07 -14.58 -8.05
CA ARG A 50 3.99 -13.83 -7.21
C ARG A 50 4.33 -12.45 -7.79
N GLU A 51 4.62 -12.35 -9.08
CA GLU A 51 4.91 -11.07 -9.72
C GLU A 51 3.68 -10.15 -9.81
N ALA A 52 2.48 -10.72 -10.02
CA ALA A 52 1.24 -9.97 -9.94
C ALA A 52 1.02 -9.40 -8.52
N ALA A 53 1.18 -10.23 -7.48
CA ALA A 53 1.07 -9.82 -6.09
C ALA A 53 2.11 -8.78 -5.68
N LYS A 54 3.34 -8.87 -6.21
CA LYS A 54 4.35 -7.83 -6.07
C LYS A 54 3.86 -6.49 -6.63
N THR A 55 3.25 -6.51 -7.82
CA THR A 55 2.67 -5.30 -8.42
C THR A 55 1.53 -4.75 -7.57
N VAL A 56 0.68 -5.61 -7.00
CA VAL A 56 -0.39 -5.21 -6.06
C VAL A 56 0.18 -4.56 -4.79
N ASN A 57 1.18 -5.17 -4.15
CA ASN A 57 1.84 -4.62 -2.95
C ASN A 57 2.32 -3.17 -3.17
N TYR A 58 3.02 -2.92 -4.27
CA TYR A 58 3.51 -1.58 -4.59
C TYR A 58 2.39 -0.63 -5.06
N ALA A 59 1.37 -1.13 -5.76
CA ALA A 59 0.21 -0.34 -6.11
C ALA A 59 -0.51 0.20 -4.86
N VAL A 60 -0.63 -0.62 -3.81
CA VAL A 60 -1.21 -0.19 -2.53
C VAL A 60 -0.34 0.83 -1.82
N ILE A 61 0.99 0.63 -1.72
CA ILE A 61 1.92 1.63 -1.16
C ILE A 61 1.79 2.99 -1.84
N TYR A 62 1.62 2.98 -3.16
CA TYR A 62 1.50 4.20 -3.97
C TYR A 62 0.08 4.76 -4.06
N GLY A 63 -0.90 4.13 -3.39
CA GLY A 63 -2.31 4.53 -3.46
C GLY A 63 -2.87 4.51 -4.88
N GLN A 64 -2.39 3.61 -5.74
CA GLN A 64 -2.89 3.47 -7.10
C GLN A 64 -4.37 3.07 -7.10
N SER A 65 -5.12 3.55 -8.09
CA SER A 65 -6.50 3.10 -8.31
C SER A 65 -6.52 1.72 -8.96
N ALA A 66 -7.64 1.00 -8.82
CA ALA A 66 -7.88 -0.25 -9.53
C ALA A 66 -7.69 -0.12 -11.05
N TRP A 67 -8.10 1.02 -11.64
CA TRP A 67 -7.87 1.30 -13.06
C TRP A 67 -6.37 1.32 -13.43
N ALA A 68 -5.53 1.95 -12.60
CA ALA A 68 -4.09 2.00 -12.86
C ALA A 68 -3.45 0.62 -12.68
N LEU A 69 -3.87 -0.12 -11.64
CA LEU A 69 -3.41 -1.48 -11.38
C LEU A 69 -3.79 -2.43 -12.52
N ALA A 70 -5.04 -2.36 -13.00
CA ALA A 70 -5.54 -3.14 -14.13
C ALA A 70 -4.67 -2.96 -15.37
N ARG A 71 -4.29 -1.71 -15.69
CA ARG A 71 -3.40 -1.41 -16.80
C ARG A 71 -1.98 -1.97 -16.62
N ASN A 72 -1.47 -1.98 -15.39
CA ASN A 72 -0.14 -2.53 -15.09
C ASN A 72 -0.12 -4.07 -15.18
N LEU A 73 -1.21 -4.71 -14.78
CA LEU A 73 -1.34 -6.17 -14.78
C LEU A 73 -1.88 -6.73 -16.10
N GLY A 74 -2.49 -5.91 -16.95
CA GLY A 74 -3.15 -6.38 -18.18
C GLY A 74 -4.44 -7.17 -17.92
N ILE A 75 -5.18 -6.80 -16.86
CA ILE A 75 -6.42 -7.46 -16.43
C ILE A 75 -7.60 -6.49 -16.45
N GLU A 76 -8.81 -7.02 -16.25
CA GLU A 76 -10.01 -6.19 -16.11
C GLU A 76 -9.99 -5.35 -14.84
N GLN A 77 -10.61 -4.16 -14.88
CA GLN A 77 -10.63 -3.24 -13.73
C GLN A 77 -11.29 -3.86 -12.50
N ASP A 78 -12.37 -4.61 -12.68
CA ASP A 78 -13.07 -5.29 -11.58
C ASP A 78 -12.19 -6.36 -10.94
N GLU A 79 -11.35 -7.03 -11.73
CA GLU A 79 -10.39 -8.00 -11.20
C GLU A 79 -9.29 -7.32 -10.39
N ALA A 80 -8.75 -6.21 -10.89
CA ALA A 80 -7.79 -5.41 -10.13
C ALA A 80 -8.37 -4.87 -8.81
N GLN A 81 -9.67 -4.48 -8.81
CA GLN A 81 -10.35 -4.08 -7.59
C GLN A 81 -10.44 -5.24 -6.60
N ARG A 82 -10.82 -6.44 -7.05
CA ARG A 82 -10.84 -7.63 -6.18
C ARG A 82 -9.47 -7.93 -5.56
N TYR A 83 -8.38 -7.74 -6.31
CA TYR A 83 -7.03 -7.93 -5.75
C TYR A 83 -6.70 -6.90 -4.67
N ILE A 84 -7.09 -5.64 -4.86
CA ILE A 84 -6.92 -4.59 -3.84
C ILE A 84 -7.76 -4.91 -2.60
N ASP A 85 -9.01 -5.34 -2.78
CA ASP A 85 -9.90 -5.67 -1.68
C ASP A 85 -9.38 -6.89 -0.89
N ALA A 86 -8.93 -7.93 -1.57
CA ALA A 86 -8.32 -9.10 -0.96
C ALA A 86 -7.03 -8.76 -0.21
N PHE A 87 -6.22 -7.83 -0.74
CA PHE A 87 -5.04 -7.33 -0.03
C PHE A 87 -5.44 -6.66 1.29
N TYR A 88 -6.40 -5.73 1.28
CA TYR A 88 -6.80 -5.02 2.49
C TYR A 88 -7.55 -5.91 3.49
N ALA A 89 -8.28 -6.92 3.01
CA ALA A 89 -8.88 -7.94 3.87
C ALA A 89 -7.82 -8.82 4.56
N ARG A 90 -6.68 -9.05 3.90
CA ARG A 90 -5.56 -9.81 4.47
C ARG A 90 -4.76 -9.00 5.49
N TYR A 91 -4.62 -7.70 5.24
CA TYR A 91 -3.81 -6.76 6.00
C TYR A 91 -4.68 -5.59 6.50
N GLU A 92 -5.56 -5.89 7.46
CA GLU A 92 -6.54 -4.93 7.99
C GLU A 92 -5.90 -3.71 8.66
N GLY A 93 -4.75 -3.89 9.33
CA GLY A 93 -3.99 -2.81 9.94
C GLY A 93 -3.43 -1.85 8.89
N VAL A 94 -3.03 -2.37 7.71
CA VAL A 94 -2.66 -1.53 6.56
C VAL A 94 -3.86 -0.71 6.08
N ALA A 95 -5.05 -1.32 5.99
CA ALA A 95 -6.26 -0.61 5.56
C ALA A 95 -6.59 0.56 6.51
N ALA A 96 -6.62 0.28 7.82
CA ALA A 96 -6.88 1.26 8.87
C ALA A 96 -5.85 2.41 8.84
N PHE A 97 -4.56 2.08 8.77
CA PHE A 97 -3.49 3.06 8.69
C PHE A 97 -3.64 4.01 7.49
N MET A 98 -3.95 3.47 6.31
CA MET A 98 -4.08 4.29 5.11
C MET A 98 -5.28 5.24 5.15
N GLU A 99 -6.36 4.84 5.82
CA GLU A 99 -7.52 5.71 6.07
C GLU A 99 -7.17 6.80 7.09
N ASP A 100 -6.57 6.42 8.21
CA ASP A 100 -6.18 7.33 9.28
C ASP A 100 -5.21 8.41 8.82
N VAL A 101 -4.23 8.06 7.97
CA VAL A 101 -3.29 9.01 7.38
C VAL A 101 -4.02 10.05 6.53
N VAL A 102 -5.02 9.64 5.74
CA VAL A 102 -5.81 10.57 4.92
C VAL A 102 -6.67 11.48 5.79
N GLU A 103 -7.34 10.94 6.82
CA GLU A 103 -8.17 11.73 7.72
C GLU A 103 -7.33 12.70 8.57
N GLN A 104 -6.15 12.26 9.03
CA GLN A 104 -5.19 13.15 9.68
C GLN A 104 -4.75 14.26 8.72
N ALA A 105 -4.39 13.93 7.48
CA ALA A 105 -3.98 14.92 6.48
C ALA A 105 -5.09 15.94 6.18
N LYS A 106 -6.35 15.51 6.12
CA LYS A 106 -7.49 16.41 6.02
C LYS A 106 -7.58 17.34 7.22
N ARG A 107 -7.36 16.87 8.45
CA ARG A 107 -7.38 17.71 9.67
C ARG A 107 -6.20 18.69 9.76
N THR A 108 -4.99 18.27 9.40
CA THR A 108 -3.75 19.02 9.61
C THR A 108 -3.27 19.80 8.39
N GLY A 109 -3.73 19.44 7.18
CA GLY A 109 -3.28 20.02 5.92
C GLY A 109 -2.03 19.37 5.33
N GLY A 110 -1.57 18.24 5.87
CA GLY A 110 -0.35 17.57 5.41
C GLY A 110 0.00 16.32 6.23
N VAL A 111 1.15 15.74 5.93
CA VAL A 111 1.64 14.50 6.57
C VAL A 111 3.12 14.62 6.95
N ARG A 112 3.59 13.72 7.83
CA ARG A 112 5.00 13.61 8.22
C ARG A 112 5.57 12.24 7.87
N THR A 113 6.86 12.19 7.62
CA THR A 113 7.63 10.94 7.72
C THR A 113 7.83 10.57 9.20
N LEU A 114 8.28 9.34 9.48
CA LEU A 114 8.56 8.86 10.83
C LEU A 114 9.54 9.77 11.59
N PHE A 115 10.52 10.33 10.89
CA PHE A 115 11.52 11.23 11.46
C PHE A 115 11.09 12.72 11.45
N GLY A 116 9.81 12.99 11.15
CA GLY A 116 9.20 14.29 11.35
C GLY A 116 9.26 15.26 10.16
N ARG A 117 9.82 14.85 9.00
CA ARG A 117 9.82 15.70 7.80
C ARG A 117 8.40 15.96 7.33
N TRP A 118 8.00 17.23 7.28
CA TRP A 118 6.64 17.66 6.92
C TRP A 118 6.45 17.82 5.42
N ARG A 119 5.31 17.35 4.91
CA ARG A 119 4.82 17.65 3.55
C ARG A 119 3.42 18.28 3.62
N THR A 120 3.32 19.52 3.15
CA THR A 120 2.04 20.20 2.96
C THR A 120 1.28 19.62 1.78
N LEU A 121 -0.04 19.44 1.92
CA LEU A 121 -0.94 18.95 0.88
C LEU A 121 -2.07 19.96 0.66
N ALA A 122 -1.81 21.00 -0.13
CA ALA A 122 -2.73 22.12 -0.33
C ALA A 122 -4.14 21.68 -0.81
N ASP A 123 -4.19 20.65 -1.65
CA ASP A 123 -5.43 20.15 -2.26
C ASP A 123 -6.16 19.08 -1.44
N ILE A 124 -5.69 18.71 -0.24
CA ILE A 124 -6.28 17.62 0.55
C ILE A 124 -7.74 17.89 0.96
N ARG A 125 -8.16 19.16 0.96
CA ARG A 125 -9.54 19.61 1.21
C ARG A 125 -10.24 20.13 -0.04
N SER A 126 -9.65 19.95 -1.22
CA SER A 126 -10.18 20.50 -2.46
C SER A 126 -11.57 19.94 -2.76
N ARG A 127 -12.48 20.82 -3.21
CA ARG A 127 -13.79 20.38 -3.74
C ARG A 127 -13.63 19.68 -5.09
N ASN A 128 -12.55 19.97 -5.82
CA ASN A 128 -12.23 19.28 -7.06
C ASN A 128 -11.75 17.86 -6.74
N PHE A 129 -12.55 16.87 -7.14
CA PHE A 129 -12.27 15.46 -6.89
C PHE A 129 -10.89 15.02 -7.37
N ARG A 130 -10.47 15.44 -8.57
CA ARG A 130 -9.18 15.03 -9.15
C ARG A 130 -7.99 15.54 -8.33
N LEU A 131 -8.05 16.80 -7.89
CA LEU A 131 -7.02 17.41 -7.05
C LEU A 131 -6.99 16.75 -5.67
N ARG A 132 -8.16 16.55 -5.06
CA ARG A 132 -8.26 15.88 -3.76
C ARG A 132 -7.73 14.46 -3.80
N SER A 133 -8.15 13.64 -4.77
CA SER A 133 -7.65 12.26 -4.90
C SER A 133 -6.14 12.20 -5.14
N ALA A 134 -5.56 13.16 -5.87
CA ALA A 134 -4.11 13.24 -6.02
C ALA A 134 -3.42 13.57 -4.68
N ALA A 135 -3.99 14.48 -3.89
CA ALA A 135 -3.50 14.79 -2.54
C ALA A 135 -3.63 13.59 -1.58
N GLU A 136 -4.72 12.85 -1.64
CA GLU A 136 -4.94 11.65 -0.81
C GLU A 136 -3.91 10.54 -1.14
N ARG A 137 -3.58 10.33 -2.42
CA ARG A 137 -2.49 9.42 -2.82
C ARG A 137 -1.14 9.87 -2.27
N MET A 138 -0.83 11.17 -2.38
CA MET A 138 0.38 11.73 -1.79
C MET A 138 0.41 11.59 -0.27
N ALA A 139 -0.74 11.71 0.40
CA ALA A 139 -0.86 11.52 1.84
C ALA A 139 -0.49 10.10 2.25
N ARG A 140 -1.02 9.08 1.57
CA ARG A 140 -0.72 7.66 1.85
C ARG A 140 0.75 7.31 1.58
N ASN A 141 1.28 7.75 0.45
CA ASN A 141 2.63 7.39 0.02
C ASN A 141 3.73 8.08 0.85
N THR A 142 3.55 9.35 1.22
CA THR A 142 4.65 10.16 1.79
C THR A 142 5.22 9.60 3.11
N PRO A 143 4.40 9.17 4.09
CA PRO A 143 4.92 8.56 5.31
C PRO A 143 5.77 7.31 5.03
N ILE A 144 5.45 6.54 3.99
CA ILE A 144 6.13 5.29 3.67
C ILE A 144 7.42 5.56 2.90
N GLN A 145 7.30 6.12 1.70
CA GLN A 145 8.44 6.37 0.81
C GLN A 145 9.38 7.43 1.38
N GLY A 146 8.81 8.46 2.02
CA GLY A 146 9.60 9.49 2.67
C GLY A 146 10.42 8.92 3.84
N THR A 147 9.83 8.06 4.68
CA THR A 147 10.58 7.41 5.75
C THR A 147 11.65 6.46 5.19
N ALA A 148 11.34 5.70 4.14
CA ALA A 148 12.31 4.85 3.48
C ALA A 148 13.50 5.64 2.90
N ALA A 149 13.28 6.86 2.42
CA ALA A 149 14.33 7.76 1.95
C ALA A 149 15.07 8.51 3.06
N ASP A 150 14.53 8.53 4.28
CA ASP A 150 15.18 9.11 5.46
C ASP A 150 16.13 8.11 6.16
N LEU A 151 15.97 6.81 5.90
CA LEU A 151 16.83 5.70 6.37
C LEU A 151 18.07 5.53 5.49
#